data_AF-A0A7U9R064-F1
#
_entry.id   AF-A0A7U9R064-F1
#
_cell.length_a   1.000
_cell.length_b   1.000
_cell.length_c   1.000
_cell.angle_alpha   90.00
_cell.angle_beta   90.00
_cell.angle_gamma   90.00
#
_symmetry.space_group_name_H-M   'P 1'
#
loop_
_entity.id
_entity.type
_entity.pdbx_description
1 polymer ?
#
loop_
_entity_poly.entity_id
_entity_poly.type
_entity_poly.pdbx_seq_one_letter_code
_entity_poly.pdbx_strand_id
1 'polypeptide(L)'
;MESILCVDIPVQMISCTDTNGTITPMRFRFRDKTGELVTITIDKILARDQDRNRVGAHFSCSACIYGRQKTFRLRYSYFSHEWRLSCLGD
;
A
#
# COMPACT_ATOMS: atom_id res chain seq x y z
N MET A 1 -15.18 -6.17 -19.74
CA MET A 1 -13.87 -6.59 -19.20
C MET A 1 -13.68 -5.79 -17.94
N GLU A 2 -13.74 -6.44 -16.79
CA GLU A 2 -14.14 -5.84 -15.51
C GLU A 2 -13.30 -4.61 -15.12
N SER A 3 -14.02 -3.52 -14.89
CA SER A 3 -13.48 -2.24 -14.44
C SER A 3 -12.72 -2.43 -13.13
N ILE A 4 -11.45 -2.04 -13.16
CA ILE A 4 -10.55 -1.92 -12.01
C ILE A 4 -11.27 -1.10 -10.93
N LEU A 5 -11.86 -1.77 -9.95
CA LEU A 5 -12.36 -1.11 -8.75
C LEU A 5 -11.13 -0.62 -7.99
N CYS A 6 -10.76 0.64 -8.23
CA CYS A 6 -9.81 1.39 -7.43
C CYS A 6 -10.43 1.63 -6.05
N VAL A 7 -10.41 0.61 -5.21
CA VAL A 7 -10.88 0.75 -3.83
C VAL A 7 -9.77 1.41 -3.04
N ASP A 8 -10.02 2.61 -2.52
CA ASP A 8 -9.11 3.36 -1.63
C ASP A 8 -9.32 2.91 -0.18
N ILE A 9 -8.78 1.72 0.14
CA ILE A 9 -9.03 1.03 1.41
C ILE A 9 -8.05 1.54 2.48
N PRO A 10 -8.52 2.06 3.62
CA PRO A 10 -7.65 2.40 4.73
C PRO A 10 -6.99 1.14 5.30
N VAL A 11 -5.69 1.23 5.62
CA VAL A 11 -4.92 0.08 6.12
C VAL A 11 -4.24 0.37 7.44
N GLN A 12 -4.08 -0.65 8.28
CA GLN A 12 -3.12 -0.63 9.38
C GLN A 12 -1.73 -0.89 8.78
N MET A 13 -0.76 -0.03 9.03
CA MET A 13 0.55 -0.09 8.38
C MET A 13 1.68 -0.32 9.38
N ILE A 14 2.67 -1.10 8.95
CA ILE A 14 4.03 -1.11 9.48
C ILE A 14 4.96 -0.66 8.38
N SER A 15 5.64 0.45 8.64
CA SER A 15 6.62 1.06 7.76
C SER A 15 7.86 1.47 8.55
N CYS A 16 9.01 1.41 7.92
CA CYS A 16 10.25 1.98 8.45
C CYS A 16 10.45 3.36 7.82
N THR A 17 10.65 4.39 8.64
CA THR A 17 11.06 5.71 8.18
C THR A 17 12.51 5.90 8.60
N ASP A 18 13.39 6.08 7.62
CA ASP A 18 14.82 6.27 7.84
C ASP A 18 15.10 7.68 8.41
N THR A 19 16.31 7.87 8.92
CA THR A 19 16.87 9.14 9.42
C THR A 19 16.81 10.30 8.40
N ASN A 20 16.73 10.00 7.10
CA ASN A 20 16.54 11.00 6.03
C ASN A 20 15.07 11.24 5.65
N GLY A 21 14.12 10.60 6.33
CA GLY A 21 12.69 10.68 6.05
C GLY A 21 12.21 9.79 4.90
N THR A 22 13.06 8.93 4.34
CA THR A 22 12.65 7.90 3.39
C THR A 22 11.73 6.91 4.09
N ILE A 23 10.51 6.76 3.57
CA ILE A 23 9.53 5.80 4.06
C ILE A 23 9.64 4.50 3.26
N THR A 24 9.63 3.38 3.96
CA THR A 24 9.64 2.02 3.40
C THR A 24 8.47 1.23 3.98
N PRO A 25 7.40 0.95 3.23
CA PRO A 25 6.32 0.10 3.71
C PRO A 25 6.80 -1.36 3.81
N MET A 26 6.41 -2.06 4.87
CA MET A 26 6.88 -3.44 5.14
C MET A 26 5.73 -4.44 5.22
N ARG A 27 4.65 -4.08 5.91
CA ARG A 27 3.51 -4.97 6.14
C ARG A 27 2.27 -4.13 6.39
N PHE A 28 1.12 -4.58 5.91
CA PHE A 28 -0.14 -3.92 6.20
C PHE A 28 -1.28 -4.91 6.46
N ARG A 29 -2.34 -4.42 7.07
CA ARG A 29 -3.61 -5.13 7.23
C ARG A 29 -4.75 -4.29 6.70
N PHE A 30 -5.71 -4.94 6.06
CA PHE A 30 -6.93 -4.31 5.58
C PHE A 30 -8.12 -5.21 5.83
N ARG A 31 -9.32 -4.64 5.92
CA ARG A 31 -10.55 -5.43 5.95
C ARG A 31 -10.86 -5.89 4.53
N ASP A 32 -10.97 -7.19 4.34
CA ASP A 32 -11.40 -7.75 3.06
C ASP A 32 -12.92 -7.69 2.89
N LYS A 33 -13.43 -8.30 1.81
CA LYS A 33 -14.87 -8.31 1.50
C LYS A 33 -15.71 -9.07 2.53
N THR A 34 -15.11 -9.94 3.34
CA THR A 34 -15.77 -10.68 4.43
C THR A 34 -15.77 -9.89 5.74
N GLY A 35 -15.03 -8.78 5.81
CA GLY A 35 -14.85 -7.96 7.01
C GLY A 35 -13.65 -8.39 7.86
N GLU A 36 -13.01 -9.52 7.54
CA GLU A 36 -11.83 -10.03 8.23
C GLU A 36 -10.60 -9.17 7.97
N LEU A 37 -9.72 -9.06 8.99
CA LEU A 37 -8.46 -8.33 8.88
C LEU A 37 -7.36 -9.23 8.31
N VAL A 38 -7.09 -9.07 7.02
CA VAL A 38 -6.08 -9.83 6.28
C VAL A 38 -4.73 -9.16 6.43
N THR A 39 -3.67 -9.94 6.69
CA THR A 39 -2.29 -9.44 6.83
C THR A 39 -1.49 -9.73 5.57
N ILE A 40 -0.89 -8.69 4.99
CA ILE A 40 -0.03 -8.76 3.80
C ILE A 40 1.38 -8.28 4.15
N THR A 41 2.36 -9.17 4.00
CA THR A 41 3.78 -8.82 4.03
C THR A 41 4.21 -8.40 2.63
N ILE A 42 4.93 -7.29 2.50
CA ILE A 42 5.37 -6.78 1.20
C ILE A 42 6.63 -7.52 0.79
N ASP A 43 6.60 -8.19 -0.37
CA ASP A 43 7.77 -8.92 -0.88
C ASP A 43 8.76 -7.98 -1.55
N LYS A 44 8.25 -7.02 -2.35
CA LYS A 44 9.07 -6.11 -3.13
C LYS A 44 8.39 -4.76 -3.34
N ILE A 45 9.17 -3.69 -3.27
CA ILE A 45 8.79 -2.36 -3.74
C ILE A 45 9.29 -2.24 -5.19
N LEU A 46 8.36 -2.07 -6.12
CA LEU A 46 8.61 -1.96 -7.55
C LEU A 46 8.92 -0.52 -7.97
N ALA A 47 8.23 0.45 -7.36
CA ALA A 47 8.43 1.87 -7.60
C ALA A 47 8.09 2.69 -6.36
N ARG A 48 8.75 3.83 -6.19
CA ARG A 48 8.54 4.78 -5.09
C ARG A 48 8.53 6.21 -5.62
N ASP A 49 7.60 6.99 -5.10
CA ASP A 49 7.41 8.40 -5.44
C ASP A 49 7.13 9.13 -4.13
N GLN A 50 8.17 9.73 -3.57
CA GLN A 50 8.17 10.35 -2.23
C GLN A 50 8.57 11.82 -2.31
N ASP A 51 8.27 12.48 -3.42
CA ASP A 51 8.56 13.90 -3.56
C ASP A 51 7.83 14.69 -2.45
N ARG A 52 8.60 15.41 -1.65
CA ARG A 52 8.11 16.20 -0.51
C ARG A 52 7.18 17.33 -0.93
N ASN A 53 7.22 17.74 -2.20
CA ASN A 53 6.33 18.75 -2.77
C ASN A 53 4.96 18.18 -3.15
N ARG A 54 4.73 16.87 -3.00
CA ARG A 54 3.44 16.23 -3.28
C ARG A 54 2.61 16.09 -2.01
N VAL A 55 1.32 15.80 -2.20
CA VAL A 55 0.33 15.62 -1.12
C VAL A 55 0.60 14.36 -0.26
N GLY A 56 1.54 13.51 -0.69
CA GLY A 56 1.87 12.26 -0.02
C GLY A 56 2.93 11.45 -0.74
N ALA A 57 3.24 10.28 -0.18
CA ALA A 57 4.11 9.29 -0.78
C ALA A 57 3.31 8.17 -1.46
N HIS A 58 3.77 7.70 -2.61
CA HIS A 58 3.17 6.61 -3.36
C HIS A 58 4.17 5.49 -3.60
N PHE A 59 3.69 4.25 -3.50
CA PHE A 59 4.47 3.04 -3.66
C PHE A 59 3.73 2.07 -4.57
N SER A 60 4.43 1.48 -5.53
CA SER A 60 3.96 0.27 -6.22
C SER A 60 4.72 -0.91 -5.63
N CYS A 61 3.99 -1.93 -5.18
CA CYS A 61 4.52 -3.05 -4.45
C CYS A 61 4.00 -4.36 -5.04
N SER A 62 4.70 -5.47 -4.76
CA SER A 62 4.18 -6.82 -4.99
C SER A 62 4.18 -7.63 -3.71
N ALA A 63 3.18 -8.48 -3.54
CA ALA A 63 3.11 -9.46 -2.45
C ALA A 63 2.35 -10.71 -2.90
N CYS A 64 2.56 -11.83 -2.20
CA CYS A 64 1.69 -12.99 -2.28
C CYS A 64 0.38 -12.72 -1.50
N ILE A 65 -0.75 -12.69 -2.22
CA ILE A 65 -2.08 -12.46 -1.66
C ILE A 65 -2.96 -13.64 -2.07
N TYR A 66 -3.47 -14.40 -1.09
CA TYR A 66 -4.23 -15.64 -1.31
C TYR A 66 -3.52 -16.63 -2.27
N GLY A 67 -2.21 -16.80 -2.10
CA GLY A 67 -1.42 -17.75 -2.90
C GLY A 67 -1.05 -17.28 -4.32
N ARG A 68 -1.36 -16.03 -4.68
CA ARG A 68 -1.02 -15.45 -5.99
C ARG A 68 -0.16 -14.21 -5.81
N GLN A 69 0.87 -14.06 -6.64
CA GLN A 69 1.61 -12.80 -6.69
C GLN A 69 0.70 -11.72 -7.25
N LYS A 70 0.57 -10.61 -6.53
CA LYS A 70 -0.24 -9.46 -6.92
C LYS A 70 0.56 -8.18 -6.81
N THR A 71 0.33 -7.28 -7.75
CA THR A 71 0.87 -5.91 -7.70
C THR A 71 -0.20 -4.97 -7.16
N PHE A 72 0.18 -4.04 -6.30
CA PHE A 72 -0.75 -3.05 -5.75
C PHE A 72 -0.07 -1.73 -5.46
N ARG A 73 -0.87 -0.69 -5.23
CA ARG A 73 -0.35 0.62 -4.82
C ARG A 73 -0.71 0.93 -3.37
N LEU A 74 0.25 1.51 -2.66
CA LEU A 74 0.06 2.11 -1.35
C LEU A 74 0.28 3.60 -1.44
N ARG A 75 -0.55 4.36 -0.74
CA ARG A 75 -0.45 5.81 -0.62
C ARG A 75 -0.40 6.19 0.85
N TYR A 76 0.56 7.04 1.20
CA TYR A 76 0.66 7.69 2.49
C TYR A 76 0.35 9.17 2.34
N SER A 77 -0.61 9.68 3.12
CA SER A 77 -0.97 11.11 3.15
C SER A 77 -0.08 11.86 4.13
N TYR A 78 0.62 12.92 3.69
CA TYR A 78 1.41 13.75 4.60
C TYR A 78 0.55 14.62 5.52
N PHE A 79 -0.68 14.93 5.10
CA PHE A 79 -1.60 15.76 5.87
C PHE A 79 -2.32 14.97 6.97
N SER A 80 -2.89 13.80 6.63
CA SER A 80 -3.68 13.01 7.57
C SER A 80 -2.88 11.90 8.27
N HIS A 81 -1.64 11.66 7.84
CA HIS A 81 -0.81 10.54 8.29
C HIS A 81 -1.49 9.16 8.12
N GLU A 82 -2.38 9.05 7.14
CA GLU A 82 -3.10 7.82 6.82
C GLU A 82 -2.44 7.05 5.68
N TRP A 83 -2.50 5.73 5.78
CA TRP A 83 -2.14 4.80 4.71
C TRP A 83 -3.38 4.23 4.05
N ARG A 84 -3.34 4.15 2.72
CA ARG A 84 -4.41 3.56 1.93
C ARG A 84 -3.86 2.66 0.82
N LEU A 85 -4.56 1.56 0.59
CA LEU A 85 -4.34 0.64 -0.53
C LEU A 85 -5.20 1.10 -1.70
N SER A 86 -4.62 1.17 -2.91
CA SER A 86 -5.34 1.50 -4.14
C SER A 86 -4.95 0.53 -5.24
N CYS A 87 -5.94 -0.05 -5.92
CA CYS A 87 -5.82 -1.03 -7.03
C CYS A 87 -4.88 -2.23 -6.77
N LEU A 88 -5.46 -3.42 -6.68
CA LEU A 88 -4.76 -4.67 -6.95
C LEU A 88 -4.76 -4.86 -8.47
N GLY A 89 -3.63 -4.64 -9.13
CA GLY A 89 -3.45 -5.04 -10.52
C GLY A 89 -3.27 -6.55 -10.61
N ASP A 90 -3.84 -7.16 -11.64
CA ASP A 90 -3.65 -8.58 -11.94
C ASP A 90 -2.23 -8.91 -12.41
#